data_AF-A0A3N5V0V9-F1
#
_entry.id   AF-A0A3N5V0V9-F1
#
_cell.length_a   1.000
_cell.length_b   1.000
_cell.length_c   1.000
_cell.angle_alpha   90.00
_cell.angle_beta   90.00
_cell.angle_gamma   90.00
#
_symmetry.space_group_name_H-M   'P 1'
#
loop_
_entity.id
_entity.type
_entity.pdbx_description
1 polymer ?
#
loop_
_entity_poly.entity_id
_entity_poly.type
_entity_poly.pdbx_seq_one_letter_code
_entity_poly.pdbx_strand_id
1 'polypeptide(L)'
;MIVLSVGMPRAGSGWHYNLVHDLMKTTGCSDARDIRERYHLQSILTEVNCNIGVLSARRLAMVTLPALLVNTFVIKAHAGPTSTSRLLQRLGLLRITYIYRDPRDAMLSAYDYGQRALKKGHPN
;
A
#
# COMPACT_ATOMS: atom_id res chain seq x y z
N MET A 1 -10.11 4.38 -10.16
CA MET A 1 -9.55 3.01 -10.07
C MET A 1 -8.41 2.98 -9.05
N ILE A 2 -8.21 1.90 -8.29
CA ILE A 2 -7.13 1.81 -7.31
C ILE A 2 -5.98 0.97 -7.87
N VAL A 3 -4.76 1.46 -7.79
CA VAL A 3 -3.54 0.65 -7.98
C VAL A 3 -3.02 0.24 -6.60
N LEU A 4 -2.97 -1.06 -6.34
CA LEU A 4 -2.53 -1.63 -5.08
C LEU A 4 -1.13 -2.22 -5.24
N SER A 5 -0.13 -1.51 -4.71
CA SER A 5 1.26 -1.96 -4.63
C SER A 5 1.46 -2.79 -3.36
N VAL A 6 1.49 -4.10 -3.51
CA VAL A 6 1.73 -5.05 -2.42
C VAL A 6 3.18 -5.49 -2.42
N GLY A 7 3.77 -5.63 -1.24
CA GLY A 7 5.05 -6.32 -1.11
C GLY A 7 5.14 -7.15 0.14
N MET A 8 5.85 -8.26 0.07
CA MET A 8 6.29 -8.96 1.28
C MET A 8 7.04 -7.98 2.21
N PRO A 9 6.87 -8.07 3.54
CA PRO A 9 7.68 -7.29 4.48
C PRO A 9 9.18 -7.40 4.14
N ARG A 10 9.87 -6.26 4.14
CA ARG A 10 11.31 -6.15 3.81
C ARG A 10 11.70 -6.49 2.35
N ALA A 11 10.75 -6.67 1.43
CA ALA A 11 11.03 -6.89 0.02
C ALA A 11 11.30 -5.62 -0.81
N GLY A 12 11.48 -4.45 -0.18
CA GLY A 12 11.61 -3.17 -0.91
C GLY A 12 10.26 -2.52 -1.26
N SER A 13 9.19 -2.85 -0.53
CA SER A 13 7.83 -2.38 -0.83
C SER A 13 7.63 -0.86 -0.72
N GLY A 14 8.50 -0.15 0.01
CA GLY A 14 8.50 1.32 0.04
C GLY A 14 9.01 1.92 -1.28
N TRP A 15 10.12 1.39 -1.79
CA TRP A 15 10.67 1.79 -3.08
C TRP A 15 9.69 1.50 -4.22
N HIS A 16 9.14 0.28 -4.27
CA HIS A 16 8.16 -0.11 -5.29
C HIS A 16 6.89 0.75 -5.24
N TYR A 17 6.34 1.02 -4.05
CA TYR A 17 5.20 1.93 -3.91
C TYR A 17 5.52 3.33 -4.46
N ASN A 18 6.65 3.93 -4.06
CA ASN A 18 7.02 5.27 -4.52
C ASN A 18 7.22 5.32 -6.03
N LEU A 19 7.91 4.32 -6.61
CA LEU A 19 8.10 4.23 -8.06
C LEU A 19 6.75 4.18 -8.81
N VAL A 20 5.84 3.30 -8.39
CA VAL A 20 4.52 3.17 -9.03
C VAL A 20 3.68 4.43 -8.80
N HIS A 21 3.70 4.98 -7.59
CA HIS A 21 3.02 6.24 -7.25
C HIS A 21 3.47 7.38 -8.17
N ASP A 22 4.78 7.59 -8.29
CA ASP A 22 5.34 8.70 -9.05
C ASP A 22 5.08 8.51 -10.55
N LEU A 23 5.21 7.29 -11.08
CA LEU A 23 4.83 6.97 -12.46
C LEU A 23 3.35 7.28 -12.73
N MET A 24 2.43 6.84 -11.86
CA MET A 24 1.01 7.12 -12.03
C MET A 24 0.73 8.62 -11.96
N LYS A 25 1.39 9.35 -11.06
CA LYS A 25 1.27 10.81 -10.96
C LYS A 25 1.68 11.53 -12.25
N THR A 26 2.74 11.06 -12.93
CA THR A 26 3.13 11.63 -14.24
C THR A 26 2.07 11.45 -15.33
N THR A 27 1.19 10.45 -15.20
CA THR A 27 0.07 10.23 -16.12
C THR A 27 -1.21 11.01 -15.76
N GLY A 28 -1.14 11.91 -14.78
CA GLY A 28 -2.29 12.70 -14.30
C GLY A 28 -3.18 12.00 -13.27
N CYS A 29 -2.72 10.88 -12.67
CA CYS A 29 -3.43 10.26 -11.57
C CYS A 29 -3.29 11.09 -10.27
N SER A 30 -4.28 10.97 -9.39
CA SER A 30 -4.35 11.72 -8.13
C SER A 30 -3.25 11.27 -7.15
N ASP A 31 -2.66 12.22 -6.43
CA ASP A 31 -1.74 11.93 -5.32
C ASP A 31 -2.52 11.25 -4.19
N ALA A 32 -2.00 10.11 -3.72
CA ALA A 32 -2.67 9.30 -2.71
C ALA A 32 -2.79 10.03 -1.36
N ARG A 33 -1.87 10.95 -1.06
CA ARG A 33 -1.90 11.77 0.16
C ARG A 33 -3.02 12.80 0.11
N ASP A 34 -3.21 13.45 -1.04
CA ASP A 34 -4.31 14.38 -1.24
C ASP A 34 -5.68 13.68 -1.15
N ILE A 35 -5.76 12.43 -1.63
CA ILE A 35 -6.98 11.61 -1.46
C ILE A 35 -7.18 11.25 0.01
N ARG A 36 -6.13 10.85 0.71
CA ARG A 36 -6.19 10.54 2.14
C ARG A 36 -6.71 11.72 2.95
N GLU A 37 -6.30 12.94 2.63
CA GLU A 37 -6.73 14.15 3.32
C GLU A 37 -8.17 14.53 2.97
N ARG A 38 -8.49 14.67 1.68
CA ARG A 38 -9.82 15.08 1.20
C ARG A 38 -10.95 14.15 1.62
N TYR A 39 -10.66 12.86 1.78
CA TYR A 39 -11.65 11.83 2.13
C TYR A 39 -11.51 11.33 3.57
N HIS A 40 -10.72 12.01 4.42
CA HIS A 40 -10.54 11.67 5.83
C HIS A 40 -10.14 10.21 6.10
N LEU A 41 -9.22 9.67 5.28
CA LEU A 41 -8.79 8.27 5.34
C LEU A 41 -7.60 8.03 6.28
N GLN A 42 -7.25 8.99 7.14
CA GLN A 42 -6.08 8.91 8.03
C GLN A 42 -6.14 7.72 9.00
N SER A 43 -7.35 7.28 9.34
CA SER A 43 -7.59 6.12 10.22
C SER A 43 -7.22 4.77 9.59
N ILE A 44 -7.10 4.71 8.25
CA ILE A 44 -6.83 3.46 7.52
C ILE A 44 -5.62 3.52 6.61
N LEU A 45 -5.22 4.71 6.18
CA LEU A 45 -4.04 4.95 5.35
C LEU A 45 -2.96 5.65 6.17
N THR A 46 -1.79 5.03 6.27
CA THR A 46 -0.61 5.68 6.83
C THR A 46 -0.22 6.91 6.02
N GLU A 47 0.42 7.88 6.67
CA GLU A 47 0.77 9.16 6.06
C GLU A 47 1.80 9.03 4.93
N VAL A 48 2.90 8.30 5.18
CA VAL A 48 4.07 8.33 4.29
C VAL A 48 3.86 7.53 3.00
N ASN A 49 3.21 6.36 3.08
CA ASN A 49 3.12 5.44 1.96
C ASN A 49 1.70 4.92 1.70
N CYS A 50 0.69 5.59 2.26
CA CYS A 50 -0.71 5.23 2.12
C CYS A 50 -0.95 3.73 2.26
N ASN A 51 -0.32 3.13 3.27
CA ASN A 51 -0.45 1.71 3.55
C ASN A 51 -1.79 1.46 4.23
N ILE A 52 -2.62 0.64 3.59
CA ILE A 52 -3.96 0.27 4.07
C ILE A 52 -3.93 -0.79 5.17
N GLY A 53 -2.78 -1.42 5.41
CA GLY A 53 -2.63 -2.55 6.32
C GLY A 53 -3.34 -3.80 5.79
N VAL A 54 -4.38 -4.24 6.49
CA VAL A 54 -5.19 -5.40 6.11
C VAL A 54 -6.17 -5.06 4.99
N LEU A 55 -6.37 -6.01 4.06
CA LEU A 55 -7.33 -5.88 2.95
C LEU A 55 -8.73 -6.35 3.36
N SER A 56 -9.25 -5.79 4.47
CA SER A 56 -10.60 -6.07 4.95
C SER A 56 -11.65 -5.40 4.07
N ALA A 57 -12.85 -5.99 4.00
CA ALA A 57 -13.94 -5.47 3.18
C ALA A 57 -14.28 -4.00 3.51
N ARG A 58 -14.33 -3.66 4.81
CA ARG A 58 -14.56 -2.29 5.28
C ARG A 58 -13.50 -1.32 4.76
N ARG A 59 -12.21 -1.64 4.91
CA ARG A 59 -11.11 -0.76 4.47
C ARG A 59 -11.10 -0.58 2.95
N LEU A 60 -11.28 -1.68 2.22
CA LEU A 60 -11.40 -1.65 0.77
C LEU A 60 -12.59 -0.82 0.29
N ALA A 61 -13.75 -0.92 0.93
CA ALA A 61 -14.92 -0.11 0.60
C ALA A 61 -14.63 1.39 0.77
N MET A 62 -13.98 1.79 1.88
CA MET A 62 -13.64 3.19 2.14
C MET A 62 -12.68 3.78 1.10
N VAL A 63 -11.68 3.03 0.64
CA VAL A 63 -10.79 3.50 -0.44
C VAL A 63 -11.41 3.38 -1.84
N THR A 64 -12.45 2.55 -2.01
CA THR A 64 -13.17 2.44 -3.29
C THR A 64 -14.05 3.65 -3.54
N LEU A 65 -14.62 4.26 -2.50
CA LEU A 65 -15.44 5.47 -2.61
C LEU A 65 -14.76 6.61 -3.40
N PRO A 66 -13.55 7.09 -3.03
CA PRO A 66 -12.86 8.12 -3.81
C PRO A 66 -12.50 7.63 -5.22
N ALA A 67 -12.24 6.32 -5.40
CA ALA A 67 -11.85 5.75 -6.68
C ALA A 67 -13.00 5.70 -7.70
N LEU A 68 -14.25 5.69 -7.23
CA LEU A 68 -15.46 5.79 -8.05
C LEU A 68 -15.76 7.25 -8.44
N LEU A 69 -15.36 8.22 -7.62
CA LEU A 69 -15.51 9.65 -7.87
C LEU A 69 -14.40 10.20 -8.79
N VAL A 70 -14.06 9.44 -9.84
CA VAL A 70 -13.09 9.77 -10.91
C VAL A 70 -11.61 9.77 -10.47
N ASN A 71 -11.28 9.45 -9.22
CA ASN A 71 -9.87 9.37 -8.83
C ASN A 71 -9.25 8.02 -9.23
N THR A 72 -8.04 8.10 -9.80
CA THR A 72 -7.13 6.95 -9.86
C THR A 72 -5.92 7.26 -9.01
N PHE A 73 -5.57 6.37 -8.08
CA PHE A 73 -4.48 6.59 -7.13
C PHE A 73 -3.87 5.28 -6.65
N VAL A 74 -2.66 5.37 -6.09
CA VAL A 74 -1.87 4.23 -5.64
C VAL A 74 -1.95 4.09 -4.13
N ILE A 75 -2.16 2.87 -3.62
CA ILE A 75 -2.08 2.55 -2.20
C ILE A 75 -1.14 1.36 -1.98
N LYS A 76 -0.65 1.21 -0.75
CA LYS A 76 0.28 0.14 -0.37
C LYS A 76 -0.36 -0.90 0.53
N ALA A 77 0.11 -2.15 0.46
CA ALA A 77 -0.19 -3.16 1.47
C ALA A 77 0.97 -4.16 1.68
N HIS A 78 0.86 -4.93 2.76
CA HIS A 78 1.68 -6.11 3.05
C HIS A 78 0.85 -7.41 3.12
N ALA A 79 -0.42 -7.36 2.74
CA ALA A 79 -1.38 -8.45 2.91
C ALA A 79 -1.52 -9.32 1.66
N GLY A 80 -1.80 -10.61 1.87
CA GLY A 80 -2.19 -11.53 0.80
C GLY A 80 -3.55 -11.18 0.19
N PRO A 81 -3.89 -11.76 -0.98
CA PRO A 81 -5.16 -11.52 -1.64
C PRO A 81 -6.34 -12.03 -0.79
N THR A 82 -7.38 -11.20 -0.66
CA THR A 82 -8.65 -11.54 -0.01
C THR A 82 -9.77 -11.69 -1.04
N SER A 83 -10.87 -12.37 -0.69
CA SER A 83 -12.05 -12.51 -1.55
C SER A 83 -12.57 -11.16 -2.05
N THR A 84 -12.61 -10.14 -1.19
CA THR A 84 -13.00 -8.78 -1.56
C THR A 84 -12.02 -8.14 -2.54
N SER A 85 -10.71 -8.26 -2.30
CA SER A 85 -9.72 -7.72 -3.24
C SER A 85 -9.81 -8.37 -4.63
N ARG A 86 -10.07 -9.69 -4.69
CA ARG A 86 -10.29 -10.42 -5.95
C ARG A 86 -11.58 -9.99 -6.65
N LEU A 87 -12.65 -9.74 -5.90
CA LEU A 87 -13.90 -9.21 -6.45
C LEU A 87 -13.66 -7.83 -7.08
N LEU A 88 -13.05 -6.90 -6.36
CA LEU A 88 -12.74 -5.56 -6.87
C LEU A 88 -11.81 -5.60 -8.08
N GLN A 89 -10.86 -6.55 -8.12
CA GLN A 89 -10.01 -6.78 -9.27
C GLN A 89 -10.80 -7.23 -10.50
N ARG A 90 -11.73 -8.19 -10.33
CA ARG A 90 -12.61 -8.66 -11.42
C ARG A 90 -13.53 -7.56 -11.94
N LEU A 91 -13.98 -6.67 -11.06
CA LEU A 91 -14.79 -5.50 -11.43
C LEU A 91 -13.96 -4.36 -12.05
N GLY A 92 -12.64 -4.50 -12.20
CA GLY A 92 -11.77 -3.47 -12.76
C GLY A 92 -11.50 -2.28 -11.83
N LEU A 93 -11.97 -2.34 -10.58
CA LEU A 93 -11.80 -1.29 -9.58
C LEU A 93 -10.42 -1.34 -8.90
N LEU A 94 -9.75 -2.48 -8.96
CA LEU A 94 -8.45 -2.72 -8.32
C LEU A 94 -7.45 -3.36 -9.30
N ARG A 95 -6.28 -2.74 -9.47
CA ARG A 95 -5.13 -3.31 -10.18
C ARG A 95 -4.04 -3.60 -9.16
N ILE A 96 -3.59 -4.85 -9.06
CA ILE A 96 -2.72 -5.29 -7.97
C ILE A 96 -1.37 -5.73 -8.53
N THR A 97 -0.28 -5.26 -7.94
CA THR A 97 1.07 -5.75 -8.18
C THR A 97 1.66 -6.30 -6.89
N TYR A 98 2.32 -7.45 -6.97
CA TYR A 98 3.01 -8.08 -5.84
C TYR A 98 4.50 -8.11 -6.10
N ILE A 99 5.29 -7.68 -5.12
CA ILE A 99 6.73 -7.91 -5.11
C ILE A 99 7.14 -8.88 -4.00
N TYR A 100 8.13 -9.69 -4.33
CA TYR A 100 8.80 -10.60 -3.43
C TYR A 100 10.30 -10.38 -3.52
N ARG A 101 11.01 -10.81 -2.49
CA ARG A 101 12.47 -10.81 -2.42
C ARG A 101 12.90 -12.16 -1.89
N ASP A 102 14.12 -12.57 -2.20
CA ASP A 102 14.74 -13.75 -1.58
C ASP A 102 14.53 -13.70 -0.05
N PRO A 103 14.01 -14.78 0.56
CA PRO A 103 13.70 -14.78 1.99
C PRO A 103 14.93 -14.58 2.87
N ARG A 104 16.13 -14.99 2.43
CA ARG A 104 17.39 -14.80 3.18
C ARG A 104 17.73 -13.32 3.30
N ASP A 105 17.61 -12.60 2.20
CA ASP A 105 17.80 -11.15 2.15
C ASP A 105 16.74 -10.40 2.98
N ALA A 106 15.47 -10.82 2.86
CA ALA A 106 14.38 -10.22 3.61
C ALA A 106 14.58 -10.41 5.13
N MET A 107 15.05 -11.59 5.53
CA MET A 107 15.38 -11.92 6.91
C MET A 107 16.54 -11.07 7.43
N LEU A 108 17.65 -10.96 6.70
CA LEU A 108 18.78 -10.11 7.11
C LEU A 108 18.35 -8.64 7.24
N SER A 109 17.56 -8.15 6.28
CA SER A 109 16.99 -6.81 6.33
C SER A 109 16.05 -6.59 7.52
N ALA A 110 15.29 -7.61 7.93
CA ALA A 110 14.46 -7.56 9.13
C ALA A 110 15.32 -7.50 10.40
N TYR A 111 16.36 -8.32 10.47
CA TYR A 111 17.32 -8.34 11.58
C TYR A 111 17.97 -6.96 11.79
N ASP A 112 18.54 -6.37 10.73
CA ASP A 112 19.15 -5.03 10.81
C ASP A 112 18.16 -3.95 11.21
N TYR A 113 16.92 -4.06 10.76
CA TYR A 113 15.85 -3.16 11.18
C TYR A 113 15.55 -3.29 12.68
N GLY A 114 15.44 -4.52 13.18
CA GLY A 114 15.26 -4.78 14.62
C GLY A 114 16.42 -4.24 15.45
N GLN A 115 17.67 -4.47 15.03
CA GLN A 115 18.85 -3.93 15.70
C GLN A 115 18.85 -2.40 15.77
N ARG A 116 18.42 -1.71 14.70
CA ARG A 116 18.24 -0.26 14.72
C ARG A 116 17.12 0.20 15.64
N ALA A 117 16.01 -0.54 15.71
CA ALA A 117 14.88 -0.21 16.59
C ALA A 117 15.28 -0.32 18.07
N LEU A 118 16.00 -1.39 18.44
CA LEU A 118 16.55 -1.57 19.78
C LEU A 118 17.49 -0.44 20.17
N LYS A 119 18.43 -0.06 19.28
CA LYS A 119 19.35 1.08 19.52
C LYS A 119 18.63 2.41 19.73
N LYS A 120 17.43 2.58 19.17
CA LYS A 120 16.60 3.79 19.32
C LYS A 120 15.69 3.75 20.56
N GLY A 121 15.76 2.71 21.38
CA GLY A 121 14.88 2.57 22.54
C GLY A 121 13.44 2.21 22.17
N HIS A 122 13.21 1.65 20.99
CA HIS A 122 11.90 1.10 20.59
C HIS A 122 11.96 -0.43 20.52
N PRO A 123 12.06 -1.12 21.67
CA PRO A 123 11.95 -2.57 21.71
C PRO A 123 10.47 -2.95 21.48
N ASN A 124 10.11 -3.17 20.22
CA ASN A 124 8.81 -3.69 19.73
C ASN A 124 7.56 -3.24 20.48
#